data_AF-A0AAN5RGV8-F1
#
_entry.id   AF-A0AAN5RGV8-F1
#
_cell.length_a   1.000
_cell.length_b   1.000
_cell.length_c   1.000
_cell.angle_alpha   90.00
_cell.angle_beta   90.00
_cell.angle_gamma   90.00
#
_symmetry.space_group_name_H-M   'P 1'
#
loop_
_entity.id
_entity.type
_entity.pdbx_description
1 polymer ?
#
loop_
_entity_poly.entity_id
_entity_poly.type
_entity_poly.pdbx_seq_one_letter_code
_entity_poly.pdbx_strand_id
1 'polypeptide(L)' 'VKAPRERLRLALESGLQVTALDGLFWFGSQRIAADILRLRKTGMMIATSTTEVFDNLTGTTRLIPVYRLADR' A
#
# COMPACT_ATOMS: atom_id res chain seq x y z
N VAL A 1 -1.14 -15.78 13.43
CA VAL A 1 -0.61 -14.85 12.40
C VAL A 1 -1.79 -14.13 11.74
N LYS A 2 -1.78 -12.79 11.60
CA LYS A 2 -2.87 -12.03 10.97
C LYS A 2 -2.92 -12.28 9.45
N ALA A 3 -4.14 -12.40 8.88
CA ALA A 3 -4.34 -12.52 7.45
C ALA A 3 -3.72 -11.32 6.68
N PRO A 4 -3.25 -11.48 5.43
CA PRO A 4 -2.65 -10.42 4.62
C PRO A 4 -3.42 -9.09 4.63
N ARG A 5 -4.73 -9.16 4.42
CA ARG A 5 -5.61 -7.98 4.41
C ARG A 5 -5.66 -7.24 5.75
N GLU A 6 -5.54 -7.96 6.86
CA GLU A 6 -5.59 -7.36 8.19
C GLU A 6 -4.27 -6.65 8.54
N ARG A 7 -3.14 -7.17 8.05
CA ARG A 7 -1.84 -6.48 8.13
C ARG A 7 -1.83 -5.21 7.28
N LEU A 8 -2.39 -5.28 6.07
CA LEU A 8 -2.57 -4.11 5.21
C LEU A 8 -3.45 -3.04 5.86
N ARG A 9 -4.59 -3.43 6.43
CA ARG A 9 -5.47 -2.51 7.16
C ARG A 9 -4.70 -1.82 8.30
N LEU A 10 -4.02 -2.58 9.14
CA LEU A 10 -3.26 -2.05 10.27
C LEU A 10 -2.19 -1.04 9.81
N ALA A 11 -1.47 -1.33 8.72
CA ALA A 11 -0.46 -0.42 8.19
C ALA A 11 -1.07 0.93 7.76
N LEU A 12 -2.19 0.89 7.02
CA LEU A 12 -2.89 2.08 6.57
C LEU A 12 -3.49 2.88 7.74
N GLU A 13 -4.10 2.21 8.73
CA GLU A 13 -4.63 2.84 9.95
C GLU A 13 -3.53 3.47 10.80
N SER A 14 -2.31 2.92 10.74
CA SER A 14 -1.12 3.48 11.40
C SER A 14 -0.50 4.66 10.63
N GLY A 15 -1.12 5.09 9.53
CA GLY A 15 -0.66 6.21 8.70
C GLY A 15 0.49 5.85 7.74
N LEU A 16 0.82 4.57 7.57
CA LEU A 16 1.86 4.17 6.63
C LEU A 16 1.38 4.31 5.18
N GLN A 17 2.28 4.78 4.32
CA GLN A 17 2.14 4.67 2.88
C GLN A 17 2.57 3.26 2.45
N VAL A 18 1.74 2.60 1.66
CA VAL A 18 1.92 1.20 1.28
C VAL A 18 2.12 1.10 -0.23
N THR A 19 3.28 0.61 -0.63
CA THR A 19 3.60 0.29 -2.03
C THR A 19 3.05 -1.08 -2.42
N ALA A 20 3.10 -1.40 -3.72
CA ALA A 20 2.84 -2.77 -4.17
C ALA A 20 3.86 -3.79 -3.61
N LEU A 21 5.09 -3.32 -3.36
CA LEU A 21 6.20 -4.13 -2.89
C LEU A 21 6.01 -4.57 -1.44
N ASP A 22 5.50 -3.69 -0.58
CA ASP A 22 5.12 -4.00 0.81
C ASP A 22 4.06 -5.10 0.85
N GLY A 23 3.10 -5.05 -0.08
CA GLY A 23 2.11 -6.09 -0.29
C GLY A 23 2.75 -7.46 -0.53
N LEU A 24 3.67 -7.50 -1.50
CA LEU A 24 4.35 -8.72 -1.93
C LEU A 24 5.26 -9.31 -0.84
N PHE A 25 6.12 -8.49 -0.22
CA PHE A 25 7.14 -8.99 0.69
C PHE A 25 6.69 -9.06 2.15
N TRP A 26 5.98 -8.05 2.66
CA TRP A 26 5.70 -7.93 4.10
C TRP A 26 4.30 -8.36 4.48
N PHE A 27 3.33 -8.15 3.60
CA PHE A 27 1.93 -8.51 3.88
C PHE A 27 1.54 -9.88 3.32
N GLY A 28 2.38 -10.52 2.50
CA GLY A 28 2.05 -11.81 1.87
C GLY A 28 0.80 -11.70 1.00
N SER A 29 0.56 -10.54 0.40
CA SER A 29 -0.51 -10.30 -0.56
C SER A 29 0.08 -10.23 -1.97
N GLN A 30 -0.24 -11.24 -2.78
CA GLN A 30 0.12 -11.25 -4.21
C GLN A 30 -0.72 -10.26 -5.03
N ARG A 31 -1.86 -9.79 -4.49
CA ARG A 31 -2.83 -8.96 -5.21
C ARG A 31 -3.30 -7.81 -4.33
N ILE A 32 -2.37 -6.96 -3.93
CA ILE A 32 -2.66 -5.83 -3.03
C ILE A 32 -3.82 -4.95 -3.52
N ALA A 33 -3.92 -4.69 -4.83
CA ALA A 33 -5.01 -3.89 -5.39
C ALA A 33 -6.41 -4.49 -5.11
N ALA A 34 -6.52 -5.83 -5.10
CA ALA A 34 -7.76 -6.51 -4.75
C ALA A 34 -8.07 -6.38 -3.24
N ASP A 35 -7.06 -6.41 -2.39
CA ASP A 35 -7.24 -6.19 -0.95
C ASP A 35 -7.61 -4.75 -0.64
N ILE A 36 -6.99 -3.77 -1.30
CA ILE A 36 -7.37 -2.35 -1.25
C ILE A 36 -8.83 -2.17 -1.68
N LEU A 37 -9.25 -2.78 -2.80
CA LEU A 37 -10.64 -2.72 -3.26
C LEU A 37 -11.60 -3.29 -2.21
N ARG A 38 -11.26 -4.41 -1.58
CA ARG A 38 -12.07 -5.00 -0.50
C ARG A 38 -12.14 -4.07 0.71
N LEU A 39 -11.05 -3.43 1.12
CA LEU A 39 -11.04 -2.48 2.23
C LEU A 39 -11.86 -1.23 1.94
N ARG A 40 -11.79 -0.69 0.70
CA ARG A 40 -12.67 0.40 0.25
C ARG A 40 -14.15 0.01 0.35
N LYS A 41 -14.51 -1.22 -0.04
CA LYS A 41 -15.87 -1.75 0.10
C LYS A 41 -16.33 -1.89 1.56
N THR A 42 -15.42 -1.91 2.53
CA THR A 42 -15.75 -1.86 3.97
C THR A 42 -15.91 -0.45 4.53
N GLY A 43 -15.83 0.59 3.68
CA GLY A 43 -15.94 1.99 4.07
C GLY A 43 -14.61 2.68 4.40
N MET A 44 -13.48 1.98 4.26
CA MET A 44 -12.16 2.58 4.48
C MET A 44 -11.79 3.54 3.34
N MET A 45 -11.55 4.81 3.66
CA MET A 45 -11.14 5.80 2.67
C MET A 45 -9.64 5.65 2.37
N ILE A 46 -9.32 5.05 1.22
CA ILE A 46 -7.93 4.82 0.81
C ILE A 46 -7.67 5.60 -0.47
N ALA A 47 -6.74 6.55 -0.43
CA ALA A 47 -6.27 7.30 -1.58
C ALA A 47 -5.09 6.58 -2.26
N THR A 48 -4.94 6.83 -3.56
CA THR A 48 -3.74 6.46 -4.31
C THR A 48 -2.98 7.75 -4.58
N SER A 49 -1.73 7.83 -4.13
CA SER A 49 -0.81 8.93 -4.41
C SER A 49 0.47 8.38 -5.02
N THR A 50 1.46 9.25 -5.23
CA THR A 50 2.80 8.82 -5.61
C THR A 50 3.79 9.20 -4.51
N THR A 51 4.87 8.44 -4.42
CA THR A 51 6.05 8.81 -3.64
C THR A 51 7.28 8.68 -4.51
N GLU A 52 8.30 9.48 -4.19
CA GLU A 52 9.56 9.49 -4.90
C GLU A 52 10.50 8.42 -4.33
N VAL A 53 11.08 7.59 -5.21
CA VAL A 53 11.99 6.51 -4.84
C VAL A 53 13.20 6.50 -5.77
N PHE A 54 14.37 6.23 -5.20
CA PHE A 54 15.59 6.02 -5.94
C PHE A 54 15.72 4.57 -6.44
N ASP A 55 15.90 4.39 -7.74
CA ASP A 55 16.19 3.11 -8.38
C ASP A 55 17.69 2.96 -8.62
N ASN A 56 18.32 2.06 -7.87
CA ASN A 56 19.76 1.81 -7.93
C ASN A 56 20.22 1.08 -9.20
N LEU A 57 19.33 0.35 -9.89
CA LEU A 57 19.67 -0.35 -11.12
C LEU A 57 19.84 0.64 -12.27
N THR A 58 18.99 1.68 -12.31
CA THR A 58 19.02 2.70 -13.36
C THR A 58 19.68 4.00 -12.93
N GLY A 59 20.01 4.17 -11.65
CA GLY A 59 20.60 5.39 -11.09
C GLY A 59 19.66 6.60 -11.17
N THR A 60 18.34 6.37 -11.21
CA THR A 60 17.34 7.43 -11.40
C THR A 60 16.34 7.48 -10.26
N THR A 61 15.77 8.66 -10.08
CA THR A 61 14.65 8.86 -9.17
C THR A 61 13.34 8.77 -9.95
N ARG A 62 12.37 8.03 -9.41
CA ARG A 62 11.09 7.76 -10.06
C ARG A 62 9.94 7.90 -9.08
N LEU A 63 8.80 8.34 -9.58
CA LEU A 63 7.54 8.32 -8.84
C LEU A 63 6.92 6.93 -8.93
N ILE A 64 6.57 6.35 -7.79
CA ILE A 64 5.85 5.07 -7.71
C ILE A 64 4.50 5.25 -7.01
N PRO A 65 3.49 4.44 -7.36
CA PRO A 65 2.19 4.51 -6.69
C PRO A 65 2.27 3.98 -5.26
N VAL A 66 1.58 4.66 -4.36
CA VAL A 66 1.36 4.24 -2.98
C VAL A 66 -0.11 4.36 -2.61
N TYR A 67 -0.56 3.47 -1.73
CA TYR A 67 -1.84 3.56 -1.07
C TYR A 67 -1.64 4.18 0.31
N ARG A 68 -2.49 5.13 0.67
CA ARG A 68 -2.51 5.74 2.01
C ARG A 68 -3.93 5.88 2.49
N LEU A 69 -4.12 5.93 3.80
CA LEU A 69 -5.38 6.40 4.35
C LEU A 69 -5.60 7.83 3.86
N ALA A 70 -6.80 8.11 3.35
CA ALA A 70 -7.18 9.45 2.94
C ALA A 70 -7.32 10.32 4.20
N ASP A 71 -6.76 11.53 4.16
CA ASP A 71 -7.00 12.51 5.22
C ASP A 71 -8.49 12.87 5.21
N ARG A 72 -9.07 13.03 6.41
CA ARG A 72 -10.48 13.38 6.58
C ARG A 72 -10.76 14.81 6.14
#